data_AF-R1DKP3-F1
#
_entry.id   AF-R1DKP3-F1
#
_cell.length_a   1.000
_cell.length_b   1.000
_cell.length_c   1.000
_cell.angle_alpha   90.00
_cell.angle_beta   90.00
_cell.angle_gamma   90.00
#
_symmetry.space_group_name_H-M   'P 1'
#
loop_
_entity.id
_entity.type
_entity.pdbx_description
1 polymer ?
#
loop_
_entity_poly.entity_id
_entity_poly.type
_entity_poly.pdbx_seq_one_letter_code
_entity_poly.pdbx_strand_id
1 'polypeptide(L)'
;MDFKGESASPAVTSPDGLHGLHRVSRHPMLWSLAAVGLGGALAVPSAPQAVWLLGPAAMALLGGAHIDYRHRRGEGGTLSAETERVTSLLPFAAMAAGAQAEGALGSLQALARELKVENAVLGVLLAARCRRIEYRSHLQGGTSALK
;
A
#
# COMPACT_ATOMS: atom_id res chain seq x y z
N MET A 1 -9.49 5.69 15.69
CA MET A 1 -9.43 6.92 14.86
C MET A 1 -10.83 7.17 14.31
N ASP A 2 -11.40 8.35 14.52
CA ASP A 2 -12.65 8.74 13.87
C ASP A 2 -12.36 9.13 12.41
N PHE A 3 -12.94 8.37 11.47
CA PHE A 3 -12.84 8.55 10.02
C PHE A 3 -13.63 9.76 9.51
N LYS A 4 -13.41 10.94 10.09
CA LYS A 4 -14.23 12.13 9.84
C LYS A 4 -13.65 13.10 8.79
N GLY A 5 -12.55 12.73 8.13
CA GLY A 5 -11.76 13.64 7.29
C GLY A 5 -11.98 13.57 5.77
N GLU A 6 -12.46 12.44 5.25
CA GLU A 6 -12.78 12.29 3.83
C GLU A 6 -14.24 11.84 3.78
N SER A 7 -15.16 12.72 3.39
CA SER A 7 -16.57 12.32 3.28
C SER A 7 -16.69 11.29 2.16
N ALA A 8 -16.70 10.02 2.52
CA ALA A 8 -17.07 8.94 1.61
C ALA A 8 -18.41 9.31 0.98
N SER A 9 -18.54 9.13 -0.34
CA SER A 9 -19.86 9.13 -0.94
C SER A 9 -20.67 8.05 -0.22
N PRO A 10 -21.85 8.36 0.34
CA PRO A 10 -22.64 7.39 1.13
C PRO A 10 -23.03 6.14 0.32
N ALA A 11 -22.85 6.18 -1.00
CA ALA A 11 -23.05 5.06 -1.91
C ALA A 11 -21.96 3.96 -1.86
N VAL A 12 -20.79 4.18 -1.20
CA VAL A 12 -19.65 3.24 -1.27
C VAL A 12 -18.99 2.94 0.09
N THR A 13 -19.66 3.21 1.19
CA THR A 13 -19.23 2.73 2.51
C THR A 13 -19.60 1.26 2.69
N SER A 14 -18.64 0.43 3.11
CA SER A 14 -18.88 -0.95 3.55
C SER A 14 -19.90 -0.99 4.68
N PRO A 15 -20.65 -2.10 4.86
CA PRO A 15 -21.38 -2.35 6.11
C PRO A 15 -20.49 -2.21 7.36
N ASP A 16 -19.18 -2.48 7.26
CA ASP A 16 -18.21 -2.29 8.33
C ASP A 16 -17.71 -0.83 8.48
N GLY A 17 -18.28 0.11 7.71
CA GLY A 17 -17.84 1.52 7.66
C GLY A 17 -16.51 1.76 6.94
N LEU A 18 -15.87 0.70 6.43
CA LEU A 18 -14.63 0.80 5.65
C LEU A 18 -14.88 1.41 4.27
N HIS A 19 -13.93 2.22 3.83
CA HIS A 19 -13.89 2.80 2.49
C HIS A 19 -12.44 3.05 2.07
N GLY A 20 -12.21 3.14 0.76
CA GLY A 20 -10.95 3.51 0.15
C GLY A 20 -9.78 2.63 0.59
N LEU A 21 -8.65 3.28 0.89
CA LEU A 21 -7.41 2.61 1.26
C LEU A 21 -7.47 1.89 2.61
N HIS A 22 -8.43 2.22 3.47
CA HIS A 22 -8.61 1.54 4.75
C HIS A 22 -9.15 0.10 4.60
N ARG A 23 -9.70 -0.23 3.42
CA ARG A 23 -9.99 -1.61 3.04
C ARG A 23 -8.71 -2.42 2.83
N VAL A 24 -7.65 -1.78 2.33
CA VAL A 24 -6.38 -2.42 1.95
C VAL A 24 -5.51 -2.68 3.17
N SER A 25 -5.31 -1.66 4.01
CA SER A 25 -4.53 -1.77 5.25
C SER A 25 -5.06 -0.75 6.25
N ARG A 26 -4.89 -1.03 7.54
CA ARG A 26 -5.14 -0.05 8.60
C ARG A 26 -4.17 1.14 8.52
N HIS A 27 -2.97 0.92 7.99
CA HIS A 27 -1.90 1.93 7.91
C HIS A 27 -1.53 2.25 6.46
N PRO A 28 -2.47 2.71 5.61
CA PRO A 28 -2.24 2.82 4.18
C PRO A 28 -1.14 3.82 3.84
N MET A 29 -1.01 4.91 4.60
CA MET A 29 0.04 5.90 4.40
C MET A 29 1.45 5.35 4.63
N LEU A 30 1.65 4.49 5.63
CA LEU A 30 2.93 3.83 5.86
C LEU A 30 3.26 2.90 4.69
N TRP A 31 2.25 2.19 4.18
CA TRP A 31 2.40 1.29 3.04
C TRP A 31 2.61 2.00 1.71
N SER A 32 2.14 3.24 1.53
CA SER A 32 2.44 4.04 0.34
C SER A 32 3.95 4.27 0.19
N LEU A 33 4.64 4.66 1.27
CA LEU A 33 6.09 4.85 1.24
C LEU A 33 6.82 3.50 1.14
N ALA A 34 6.31 2.45 1.80
CA ALA A 34 6.84 1.10 1.65
C ALA A 34 6.78 0.60 0.20
N ALA A 35 5.69 0.85 -0.53
CA ALA A 35 5.53 0.44 -1.92
C ALA A 35 6.58 1.10 -2.84
N VAL A 36 6.88 2.39 -2.61
CA VAL A 36 7.96 3.09 -3.33
C VAL A 36 9.31 2.46 -3.02
N GLY A 37 9.60 2.19 -1.74
CA GLY A 37 10.85 1.53 -1.32
C GLY A 37 11.01 0.13 -1.91
N LEU A 38 9.96 -0.70 -1.85
CA LEU A 38 9.94 -2.04 -2.44
C LEU A 38 10.14 -2.00 -3.96
N GLY A 39 9.45 -1.10 -4.66
CA GLY A 39 9.63 -0.89 -6.09
C GLY A 39 11.05 -0.46 -6.44
N GLY A 40 11.64 0.44 -5.65
CA GLY A 40 13.04 0.84 -5.78
C GLY A 40 14.02 -0.30 -5.52
N ALA A 41 13.78 -1.11 -4.49
CA ALA A 41 14.62 -2.26 -4.15
C ALA A 41 14.66 -3.30 -5.28
N LEU A 42 13.54 -3.47 -6.01
CA LEU A 42 13.47 -4.36 -7.19
C LEU A 42 14.14 -3.77 -8.44
N ALA A 43 14.40 -2.47 -8.48
CA ALA A 43 14.96 -1.76 -9.63
C ALA A 43 16.47 -1.49 -9.53
N VAL A 44 17.11 -1.78 -8.39
CA VAL A 44 18.54 -1.53 -8.19
C VAL A 44 19.34 -2.83 -8.35
N PRO A 45 20.51 -2.80 -9.02
CA PRO A 45 21.35 -3.99 -9.21
C PRO A 45 22.19 -4.34 -7.97
N SER A 46 22.29 -3.41 -7.00
CA SER A 46 23.15 -3.53 -5.83
C SER A 46 22.38 -4.07 -4.63
N ALA A 47 22.81 -5.22 -4.08
CA ALA A 47 22.18 -5.83 -2.91
C ALA A 47 22.18 -4.91 -1.66
N PRO A 48 23.28 -4.21 -1.30
CA PRO A 48 23.26 -3.25 -0.19
C PRO A 48 22.23 -2.13 -0.39
N GLN A 49 22.10 -1.63 -1.62
CA GLN A 49 21.13 -0.58 -1.94
C GLN A 49 19.69 -1.12 -1.88
N ALA A 50 19.46 -2.34 -2.36
CA ALA A 50 18.16 -2.99 -2.26
C ALA A 50 17.73 -3.15 -0.80
N VAL A 51 18.64 -3.64 0.06
CA VAL A 51 18.39 -3.79 1.51
C VAL A 51 18.06 -2.46 2.17
N TRP A 52 18.80 -1.39 1.85
CA TRP A 52 18.49 -0.05 2.36
C TRP A 52 17.08 0.41 1.97
N LEU A 53 16.67 0.17 0.73
CA LEU A 53 15.35 0.53 0.21
C LEU A 53 14.20 -0.32 0.80
N LEU A 54 14.50 -1.42 1.50
CA LEU A 54 13.50 -2.16 2.30
C LEU A 54 13.16 -1.47 3.62
N GLY A 55 13.95 -0.47 4.06
CA GLY A 55 13.74 0.26 5.32
C GLY A 55 12.31 0.80 5.51
N PRO A 56 11.71 1.46 4.52
CA PRO A 56 10.30 1.88 4.58
C PRO A 56 9.30 0.74 4.80
N ALA A 57 9.53 -0.44 4.21
CA ALA A 57 8.68 -1.61 4.44
C ALA A 57 8.83 -2.15 5.86
N ALA A 58 10.07 -2.19 6.38
CA ALA A 58 10.32 -2.52 7.78
C ALA A 58 9.63 -1.52 8.72
N MET A 59 9.66 -0.23 8.41
CA MET A 59 8.96 0.80 9.17
C MET A 59 7.43 0.65 9.09
N ALA A 60 6.87 0.31 7.94
CA ALA A 60 5.43 0.07 7.85
C ALA A 60 4.98 -1.12 8.72
N LEU A 61 5.79 -2.18 8.77
CA LEU A 61 5.52 -3.34 9.61
C LEU A 61 5.70 -3.03 11.10
N LEU A 62 6.90 -2.62 11.50
CA LEU A 62 7.25 -2.40 12.91
C LEU A 62 6.54 -1.17 13.48
N GLY A 63 6.54 -0.07 12.73
CA GLY A 63 5.85 1.16 13.10
C GLY A 63 4.34 0.99 13.15
N GLY A 64 3.74 0.30 12.18
CA GLY A 64 2.30 -0.02 12.21
C GLY A 64 1.92 -0.91 13.39
N ALA A 65 2.70 -1.98 13.65
CA ALA A 65 2.50 -2.83 14.82
C ALA A 65 2.67 -2.08 16.15
N HIS A 66 3.62 -1.14 16.21
CA HIS A 66 3.82 -0.28 17.38
C HIS A 66 2.64 0.68 17.58
N ILE A 67 2.14 1.31 16.51
CA ILE A 67 0.95 2.17 16.57
C ILE A 67 -0.25 1.36 17.07
N ASP A 68 -0.48 0.16 16.52
CA ASP A 68 -1.55 -0.73 16.96
C ASP A 68 -1.41 -1.06 18.45
N TYR A 69 -0.21 -1.40 18.92
CA TYR A 69 0.06 -1.67 20.33
C TYR A 69 -0.30 -0.47 21.22
N ARG A 70 0.05 0.75 20.82
CA ARG A 70 -0.30 1.97 21.56
C ARG A 70 -1.80 2.24 21.56
N HIS A 71 -2.45 2.08 20.41
CA HIS A 71 -3.90 2.27 20.27
C HIS A 71 -4.73 1.24 21.05
N ARG A 72 -4.27 0.00 21.17
CA ARG A 72 -4.90 -1.01 22.07
C ARG A 72 -4.82 -0.60 23.54
N ARG A 73 -3.81 0.18 23.92
CA ARG A 73 -3.62 0.72 25.27
C ARG A 73 -4.27 2.10 25.48
N GLY A 74 -4.99 2.61 24.49
CA GLY A 74 -5.63 3.93 24.55
C GLY A 74 -4.66 5.11 24.44
N GLU A 75 -3.44 4.89 23.97
CA GLU A 75 -2.42 5.94 23.81
C GLU A 75 -2.38 6.46 22.36
N GLY A 76 -2.65 7.76 22.16
CA GLY A 76 -2.54 8.39 20.83
C GLY A 76 -3.62 7.94 19.83
N GLY A 77 -4.70 7.33 20.33
CA GLY A 77 -5.83 6.82 19.55
C GLY A 77 -6.40 5.55 20.16
N THR A 78 -7.39 4.97 19.49
CA THR A 78 -8.05 3.72 19.89
C THR A 78 -8.12 2.76 18.71
N LEU A 79 -7.86 1.48 19.00
CA LEU A 79 -8.07 0.36 18.10
C LEU A 79 -9.11 -0.56 18.74
N SER A 80 -10.35 -0.51 18.27
CA SER A 80 -11.40 -1.39 18.76
C SER A 80 -11.20 -2.82 18.23
N ALA A 81 -11.68 -3.81 18.98
CA ALA A 81 -11.65 -5.21 18.55
C ALA A 81 -12.40 -5.42 17.22
N GLU A 82 -13.45 -4.65 16.98
CA GLU A 82 -14.22 -4.68 15.73
C GLU A 82 -13.39 -4.18 14.55
N THR A 83 -12.79 -2.99 14.65
CA THR A 83 -11.91 -2.46 13.61
C THR A 83 -10.72 -3.40 13.39
N GLU A 84 -10.18 -3.98 14.46
CA GLU A 84 -9.08 -4.91 14.36
C GLU A 84 -9.44 -6.21 13.63
N ARG A 85 -10.67 -6.69 13.79
CA ARG A 85 -11.19 -7.88 13.10
C ARG A 85 -11.34 -7.67 11.59
N VAL A 86 -11.79 -6.50 11.15
CA VAL A 86 -12.15 -6.22 9.74
C VAL A 86 -11.02 -5.56 8.93
N THR A 87 -9.91 -5.20 9.59
CA THR A 87 -8.73 -4.58 8.95
C THR A 87 -7.44 -5.34 9.27
N SER A 88 -6.41 -5.16 8.44
CA SER A 88 -5.11 -5.79 8.65
C SER A 88 -3.97 -4.78 8.63
N LEU A 89 -2.89 -5.11 9.35
CA LEU A 89 -1.61 -4.40 9.21
C LEU A 89 -1.04 -4.60 7.80
N LEU A 90 -0.98 -5.86 7.35
CA LEU A 90 -0.50 -6.21 6.01
C LEU A 90 -1.51 -5.77 4.93
N PRO A 91 -1.04 -5.24 3.79
CA PRO A 91 -1.91 -4.85 2.68
C PRO A 91 -2.68 -6.06 2.14
N PHE A 92 -3.96 -5.86 1.84
CA PHE A 92 -4.89 -6.82 1.26
C PHE A 92 -5.17 -8.08 2.10
N ALA A 93 -4.51 -8.29 3.23
CA ALA A 93 -4.67 -9.51 4.02
C ALA A 93 -6.10 -9.68 4.56
N ALA A 94 -6.71 -8.63 5.12
CA ALA A 94 -8.09 -8.67 5.59
C ALA A 94 -9.10 -8.89 4.45
N MET A 95 -8.84 -8.30 3.27
CA MET A 95 -9.64 -8.53 2.08
C MET A 95 -9.54 -9.98 1.61
N ALA A 96 -8.31 -10.50 1.46
CA ALA A 96 -8.07 -11.86 0.98
C ALA A 96 -8.65 -12.92 1.93
N ALA A 97 -8.61 -12.65 3.23
CA ALA A 97 -9.24 -13.50 4.25
C ALA A 97 -10.78 -13.42 4.27
N GLY A 98 -11.38 -12.48 3.54
CA GLY A 98 -12.82 -12.23 3.57
C GLY A 98 -13.32 -11.72 4.92
N ALA A 99 -12.47 -11.03 5.68
CA ALA A 99 -12.79 -10.55 7.02
C ALA A 99 -13.78 -9.38 7.03
N GLN A 100 -13.95 -8.73 5.88
CA GLN A 100 -14.86 -7.62 5.64
C GLN A 100 -16.25 -8.15 5.24
N ALA A 101 -17.31 -7.39 5.54
CA ALA A 101 -18.69 -7.79 5.32
C ALA A 101 -19.01 -8.16 3.85
N GLU A 102 -18.35 -7.53 2.89
CA GLU A 102 -18.53 -7.82 1.47
C GLU A 102 -17.81 -9.11 1.02
N GLY A 103 -17.01 -9.74 1.88
CA GLY A 103 -16.17 -10.88 1.56
C GLY A 103 -15.02 -10.52 0.59
N ALA A 104 -14.19 -11.49 0.24
CA ALA A 104 -12.96 -11.21 -0.50
C ALA A 104 -13.19 -10.57 -1.89
N LEU A 105 -14.10 -11.13 -2.68
CA LEU A 105 -14.41 -10.61 -4.02
C LEU A 105 -15.21 -9.31 -3.95
N GLY A 106 -16.14 -9.19 -3.00
CA GLY A 106 -16.97 -8.00 -2.85
C GLY A 106 -16.14 -6.79 -2.43
N SER A 107 -15.20 -6.96 -1.49
CA SER A 107 -14.27 -5.90 -1.10
C SER A 107 -13.37 -5.44 -2.24
N LEU A 108 -12.93 -6.37 -3.09
CA LEU A 108 -12.09 -6.06 -4.24
C LEU A 108 -12.89 -5.31 -5.32
N GLN A 109 -14.15 -5.71 -5.55
CA GLN A 109 -15.07 -5.00 -6.42
C GLN A 109 -15.40 -3.59 -5.90
N ALA A 110 -15.63 -3.45 -4.59
CA ALA A 110 -15.86 -2.16 -3.96
C ALA A 110 -14.65 -1.23 -4.15
N LEU A 111 -13.44 -1.71 -3.84
CA LEU A 111 -12.20 -0.96 -4.06
C LEU A 111 -12.02 -0.57 -5.54
N ALA A 112 -12.34 -1.47 -6.48
CA ALA A 112 -12.25 -1.19 -7.91
C ALA A 112 -13.23 -0.09 -8.36
N ARG A 113 -14.42 0.00 -7.75
CA ARG A 113 -15.40 1.08 -8.02
C ARG A 113 -14.95 2.43 -7.46
N GLU A 114 -14.17 2.43 -6.39
CA GLU A 114 -13.61 3.64 -5.79
C GLU A 114 -12.32 4.11 -6.51
N LEU A 115 -11.73 3.26 -7.35
CA LEU A 115 -10.49 3.55 -8.04
C LEU A 115 -10.70 4.61 -9.11
N LYS A 116 -10.00 5.75 -8.95
CA LYS A 116 -9.91 6.78 -9.99
C LYS A 116 -8.99 6.29 -11.10
N VAL A 117 -9.56 6.07 -12.29
CA VAL A 117 -8.85 5.52 -13.46
C VAL A 117 -7.66 6.42 -13.84
N GLU A 118 -7.79 7.72 -13.64
CA GLU A 118 -6.74 8.71 -13.90
C GLU A 118 -5.47 8.41 -13.09
N ASN A 119 -5.62 8.06 -11.81
CA ASN A 119 -4.49 7.72 -10.95
C ASN A 119 -3.82 6.42 -11.40
N ALA A 120 -4.62 5.42 -11.81
CA ALA A 120 -4.11 4.17 -12.32
C ALA A 120 -3.30 4.37 -13.62
N VAL A 121 -3.82 5.17 -14.55
CA VAL A 121 -3.13 5.50 -15.80
C VAL A 121 -1.81 6.22 -15.54
N LEU A 122 -1.80 7.23 -14.67
CA LEU A 122 -0.57 7.95 -14.31
C LEU A 122 0.48 7.02 -13.70
N GLY A 123 0.06 6.12 -12.80
CA GLY A 123 0.96 5.13 -12.19
C GLY A 123 1.59 4.19 -13.21
N VAL A 124 0.79 3.66 -14.14
CA VAL A 124 1.26 2.75 -15.21
C VAL A 124 2.23 3.48 -16.15
N LEU A 125 1.92 4.71 -16.56
CA LEU A 125 2.78 5.49 -17.44
C LEU A 125 4.14 5.80 -16.80
N LEU A 126 4.15 6.17 -15.52
CA LEU A 126 5.38 6.42 -14.77
C LEU A 126 6.24 5.15 -14.67
N ALA A 127 5.63 4.01 -14.31
CA ALA A 127 6.34 2.73 -14.22
C ALA A 127 6.93 2.31 -15.58
N ALA A 128 6.16 2.44 -16.66
CA ALA A 128 6.64 2.15 -18.01
C ALA A 128 7.79 3.07 -18.42
N ARG A 129 7.74 4.35 -18.05
CA ARG A 129 8.82 5.31 -18.30
C ARG A 129 10.11 4.92 -17.58
N CYS A 130 10.03 4.55 -16.30
CA CYS A 130 11.20 4.13 -15.52
C CYS A 130 11.88 2.90 -16.13
N ARG A 131 11.11 1.86 -16.48
CA ARG A 131 11.66 0.65 -17.14
C ARG A 131 12.33 0.95 -18.48
N ARG A 132 11.81 1.90 -19.25
CA ARG A 132 12.41 2.31 -20.54
C ARG A 132 13.77 3.00 -20.37
N ILE A 133 13.97 3.77 -19.31
CA ILE A 133 15.24 4.45 -19.03
C ILE A 133 16.32 3.41 -18.72
N GLU A 134 16.00 2.45 -17.85
CA GLU A 134 16.90 1.37 -17.45
C GLU A 134 17.34 0.50 -18.65
N TYR A 135 16.40 0.13 -19.51
CA TYR A 135 16.71 -0.61 -20.74
C TYR A 135 17.66 0.16 -21.68
N ARG A 136 17.48 1.48 -21.80
CA ARG A 136 18.33 2.33 -22.64
C ARG A 136 19.74 2.46 -22.07
N SER A 137 19.91 2.58 -20.75
CA SER A 137 21.24 2.62 -20.11
C SER A 137 21.99 1.30 -20.30
N HIS A 138 21.31 0.16 -20.26
CA HIS A 138 21.93 -1.14 -20.52
C HIS A 138 22.46 -1.26 -21.96
N LEU A 139 21.72 -0.75 -22.96
CA LEU A 139 22.17 -0.76 -24.35
C LEU A 139 23.39 0.14 -24.60
N GLN A 140 23.44 1.32 -23.97
CA GLN A 140 24.56 2.26 -24.13
C GLN A 140 25.84 1.78 -23.42
N GLY A 141 25.72 1.13 -22.26
CA GLY A 141 26.86 0.54 -21.56
C GLY A 141 27.53 -0.62 -22.31
N GLY A 142 26.76 -1.43 -23.05
CA GLY A 142 27.30 -2.53 -23.85
C GLY A 142 28.13 -2.09 -25.05
N THR A 143 27.79 -0.95 -25.68
CA THR A 143 28.55 -0.39 -26.82
C THR A 143 29.90 0.20 -26.45
N SER A 144 30.13 0.58 -25.18
CA SER A 144 31.41 1.18 -24.75
C SER A 144 32.47 0.15 -24.36
N ALA A 145 32.11 -1.13 -24.18
CA ALA A 145 33.05 -2.21 -23.85
C ALA A 145 33.69 -2.87 -25.09
N LEU A 146 33.35 -2.42 -26.30
CA LEU A 146 33.84 -2.94 -27.59
C LEU A 146 34.78 -1.97 -28.32
N LYS A 147 35.30 -0.94 -27.63
CA LYS A 147 36.36 -0.05 -28.10
C LYS A 147 37.53 -0.10 -27.14
#